data_AF-A7RIR8-F1
#
_entry.id   AF-A7RIR8-F1
#
_cell.length_a   1.000
_cell.length_b   1.000
_cell.length_c   1.000
_cell.angle_alpha   90.00
_cell.angle_beta   90.00
_cell.angle_gamma   90.00
#
_symmetry.space_group_name_H-M   'P 1'
#
loop_
_entity.id
_entity.type
_entity.pdbx_description
1 polymer ?
#
loop_
_entity_poly.entity_id
_entity_poly.type
_entity_poly.pdbx_seq_one_letter_code
_entity_poly.pdbx_strand_id
1 'polypeptide(L)'
;EVKCEGLQCVRRLAKHHPDTLVPQLHTLLLAVGPEAKNLRSQVSRAAICCLTDMFVCLGRNMDTDLEYTSKILLTKSGETSGFIRDEVEKCLLAMISNVTATRALLAVTSTGCGHRNVAIRKTAAQFLSILAERIGANRLMSGAKDVTDHILPAAAQFATDGGSETR
;
A
#
# COMPACT_ATOMS: atom_id res chain seq x y z
N GLU A 1 -8.64 21.83 -11.01
CA GLU A 1 -8.58 20.99 -12.22
C GLU A 1 -7.19 20.49 -12.57
N VAL A 2 -6.19 21.36 -12.71
CA VAL A 2 -4.82 21.00 -13.17
C VAL A 2 -4.22 19.76 -12.49
N LYS A 3 -4.36 19.61 -11.17
CA LYS A 3 -3.84 18.43 -10.45
C LYS A 3 -4.54 17.12 -10.86
N CYS A 4 -5.86 17.13 -11.02
CA CYS A 4 -6.63 15.96 -11.43
C CYS A 4 -6.29 15.55 -12.87
N GLU A 5 -6.09 16.53 -13.75
CA GLU A 5 -5.67 16.30 -15.13
C GLU A 5 -4.27 15.70 -15.19
N GLY A 6 -3.32 16.25 -14.42
CA GLY A 6 -1.97 15.68 -14.30
C GLY A 6 -2.00 14.22 -13.82
N LEU A 7 -2.80 13.91 -12.80
CA LEU A 7 -2.99 12.54 -12.34
C LEU A 7 -3.59 11.62 -13.41
N GLN A 8 -4.56 12.11 -14.19
CA GLN A 8 -5.10 11.35 -15.33
C GLN A 8 -4.05 11.10 -16.42
N CYS A 9 -3.17 12.06 -16.69
CA CYS A 9 -2.06 11.86 -17.62
C CYS A 9 -1.10 10.77 -17.13
N VAL A 10 -0.74 10.78 -15.84
CA VAL A 10 0.09 9.72 -15.24
C VAL A 10 -0.56 8.35 -15.38
N ARG A 11 -1.88 8.24 -15.14
CA ARG A 11 -2.64 7.00 -15.33
C ARG A 11 -2.57 6.48 -16.77
N ARG A 12 -2.74 7.35 -17.75
CA ARG A 12 -2.64 6.99 -19.17
C ARG A 12 -1.23 6.53 -19.53
N LEU A 13 -0.20 7.22 -19.03
CA LEU A 13 1.19 6.83 -19.24
C LEU A 13 1.51 5.48 -18.60
N ALA A 14 1.07 5.22 -17.37
CA ALA A 14 1.26 3.93 -16.72
C ALA A 14 0.65 2.78 -17.53
N LYS A 15 -0.52 3.01 -18.12
CA LYS A 15 -1.25 2.00 -18.90
C LYS A 15 -0.70 1.77 -20.31
N HIS A 16 -0.29 2.84 -21.00
CA HIS A 16 0.04 2.79 -22.43
C HIS A 16 1.53 2.92 -22.74
N HIS A 17 2.31 3.48 -21.81
CA HIS A 17 3.74 3.76 -21.98
C HIS A 17 4.53 3.50 -20.68
N PRO A 18 4.45 2.29 -20.10
CA PRO A 18 5.11 1.96 -18.83
C PRO A 18 6.63 2.15 -18.90
N ASP A 19 7.25 1.83 -20.05
CA ASP A 19 8.71 1.94 -20.24
C ASP A 19 9.24 3.38 -20.14
N THR A 20 8.41 4.36 -20.49
CA THR A 20 8.73 5.79 -20.32
C THR A 20 8.63 6.22 -18.86
N LEU A 21 7.74 5.58 -18.10
CA LEU A 21 7.39 5.98 -16.75
C LEU A 21 8.34 5.37 -15.71
N VAL A 22 8.74 4.11 -15.89
CA VAL A 22 9.60 3.35 -14.98
C VAL A 22 10.90 4.09 -14.62
N PRO A 23 11.65 4.70 -15.56
CA PRO A 23 12.87 5.45 -15.21
C PRO A 23 12.63 6.69 -14.33
N GLN A 24 11.41 7.21 -14.29
CA GLN A 24 11.01 8.40 -13.53
C GLN A 24 10.07 8.06 -12.36
N LEU A 25 9.93 6.77 -12.03
CA LEU A 25 8.91 6.26 -11.11
C LEU A 25 9.03 6.89 -9.72
N HIS A 26 10.24 6.95 -9.17
CA HIS A 26 10.49 7.57 -7.87
C HIS A 26 10.03 9.04 -7.85
N THR A 27 10.46 9.84 -8.84
CA THR A 27 10.09 11.26 -8.98
C THR A 27 8.57 11.43 -9.08
N LEU A 28 7.92 10.56 -9.86
CA LEU A 28 6.46 10.59 -10.02
C LEU A 28 5.75 10.23 -8.72
N LEU A 29 6.22 9.24 -7.98
CA LEU A 29 5.64 8.88 -6.68
C LEU A 29 5.80 10.01 -5.67
N LEU A 30 6.94 10.70 -5.65
CA LEU A 30 7.14 11.89 -4.81
C LEU A 30 6.18 13.03 -5.17
N ALA A 31 5.73 13.13 -6.43
CA ALA A 31 4.73 14.11 -6.86
C ALA A 31 3.28 13.66 -6.57
N VAL A 32 2.96 12.38 -6.76
CA VAL A 32 1.60 11.83 -6.56
C VAL A 32 1.29 11.61 -5.07
N GLY A 33 2.27 11.20 -4.28
CA GLY A 33 2.11 10.86 -2.87
C GLY A 33 1.51 11.97 -2.00
N PRO A 34 1.99 13.23 -2.09
CA PRO A 34 1.37 14.35 -1.40
C PRO A 34 -0.08 14.58 -1.82
N GLU A 35 -0.44 14.33 -3.08
CA GLU A 35 -1.81 14.49 -3.55
C GLU A 35 -2.75 13.44 -3.00
N ALA A 36 -2.28 12.22 -2.71
CA ALA A 36 -3.10 11.21 -2.01
C ALA A 36 -3.49 11.67 -0.60
N LYS A 37 -2.67 12.51 0.04
CA LYS A 37 -2.95 13.10 1.36
C LYS A 37 -3.73 14.41 1.29
N ASN A 38 -4.09 14.90 0.11
CA ASN A 38 -4.76 16.18 -0.08
C ASN A 38 -6.09 16.26 0.69
N LEU A 39 -6.41 17.44 1.23
CA LEU A 39 -7.66 17.70 1.96
C LEU A 39 -8.88 17.72 1.03
N ARG A 40 -8.69 18.04 -0.27
CA ARG A 40 -9.75 17.97 -1.26
C ARG A 40 -9.96 16.51 -1.66
N SER A 41 -11.10 15.95 -1.26
CA SER A 41 -11.47 14.55 -1.51
C SER A 41 -11.35 14.13 -2.97
N GLN A 42 -11.71 15.02 -3.92
CA GLN A 42 -11.57 14.75 -5.35
C GLN A 42 -10.12 14.55 -5.79
N VAL A 43 -9.19 15.38 -5.28
CA VAL A 43 -7.76 15.28 -5.61
C VAL A 43 -7.14 14.06 -4.96
N SER A 44 -7.44 13.85 -3.68
CA SER A 44 -6.99 12.68 -2.92
C SER A 44 -7.45 11.38 -3.57
N ARG A 45 -8.73 11.28 -3.93
CA ARG A 45 -9.26 10.12 -4.65
C ARG A 45 -8.58 9.94 -6.01
N ALA A 46 -8.44 11.00 -6.81
CA ALA A 46 -7.78 10.89 -8.10
C ALA A 46 -6.33 10.37 -7.97
N ALA A 47 -5.62 10.78 -6.91
CA ALA A 47 -4.27 10.31 -6.64
C ALA A 47 -4.24 8.86 -6.16
N ILE A 48 -5.18 8.44 -5.31
CA ILE A 48 -5.31 7.04 -4.90
C ILE A 48 -5.63 6.14 -6.09
N CYS A 49 -6.59 6.52 -6.96
CA CYS A 49 -6.87 5.79 -8.19
C CYS A 49 -5.66 5.76 -9.13
N CYS A 50 -4.85 6.83 -9.15
CA CYS A 50 -3.60 6.86 -9.91
C CYS A 50 -2.59 5.82 -9.39
N LEU A 51 -2.37 5.77 -8.07
CA LEU A 51 -1.51 4.75 -7.45
C LEU A 51 -2.04 3.33 -7.71
N THR A 52 -3.35 3.11 -7.67
CA THR A 52 -3.96 1.82 -8.02
C THR A 52 -3.58 1.39 -9.43
N ASP A 53 -3.76 2.26 -10.43
CA ASP A 53 -3.40 1.94 -11.81
C ASP A 53 -1.89 1.73 -11.97
N MET A 54 -1.07 2.46 -11.24
CA MET A 54 0.39 2.25 -11.23
C MET A 54 0.76 0.87 -10.67
N PHE A 55 0.15 0.43 -9.56
CA PHE A 55 0.40 -0.92 -9.06
C PHE A 55 -0.03 -2.00 -10.07
N VAL A 56 -1.19 -1.83 -10.70
CA VAL A 56 -1.72 -2.79 -11.69
C VAL A 56 -0.84 -2.84 -12.94
N CYS A 57 -0.40 -1.70 -13.46
CA CYS A 57 0.31 -1.64 -14.74
C CYS A 57 1.82 -1.85 -14.60
N LEU A 58 2.43 -1.39 -13.51
CA LEU A 58 3.88 -1.41 -13.31
C LEU A 58 4.35 -2.58 -12.43
N GLY A 59 3.46 -3.12 -11.59
CA GLY A 59 3.73 -4.31 -10.78
C GLY A 59 5.04 -4.23 -9.99
N ARG A 60 5.95 -5.17 -10.25
CA ARG A 60 7.25 -5.30 -9.55
C ARG A 60 8.17 -4.09 -9.72
N ASN A 61 7.96 -3.25 -10.73
CA ASN A 61 8.72 -2.02 -10.88
C ASN A 61 8.45 -1.02 -9.75
N MET A 62 7.36 -1.20 -9.00
CA MET A 62 7.01 -0.42 -7.80
C MET A 62 7.68 -0.94 -6.52
N ASP A 63 8.39 -2.08 -6.56
CA ASP A 63 8.97 -2.71 -5.36
C ASP A 63 9.98 -1.79 -4.63
N THR A 64 10.66 -0.91 -5.37
CA THR A 64 11.67 0.03 -4.82
C THR A 64 11.08 1.10 -3.93
N ASP A 65 9.84 1.50 -4.20
CA ASP A 65 9.17 2.63 -3.55
C ASP A 65 7.99 2.18 -2.68
N LEU A 66 7.89 0.87 -2.45
CA LEU A 66 6.74 0.25 -1.83
C LEU A 66 6.53 0.71 -0.39
N GLU A 67 7.61 0.89 0.37
CA GLU A 67 7.56 1.42 1.74
C GLU A 67 7.00 2.84 1.77
N TYR A 68 7.43 3.70 0.85
CA TYR A 68 6.92 5.07 0.73
C TYR A 68 5.42 5.07 0.41
N THR A 69 4.99 4.29 -0.58
CA THR A 69 3.58 4.23 -0.98
C THR A 69 2.69 3.57 0.08
N SER A 70 3.18 2.50 0.72
CA SER A 70 2.49 1.81 1.82
C SER A 70 2.24 2.77 2.98
N LYS A 71 3.25 3.55 3.35
CA LYS A 71 3.14 4.60 4.37
C LYS A 71 2.07 5.62 4.05
N ILE A 72 1.99 6.08 2.81
CA ILE A 72 0.96 7.04 2.38
C ILE A 72 -0.44 6.43 2.51
N LEU A 73 -0.64 5.23 1.97
CA LEU A 73 -1.95 4.57 1.94
C LEU A 73 -2.44 4.20 3.34
N LEU A 74 -1.59 3.57 4.14
CA LEU A 74 -1.93 3.18 5.52
C LEU A 74 -2.18 4.40 6.40
N THR A 75 -1.41 5.47 6.25
CA THR A 75 -1.71 6.72 6.97
C THR A 75 -3.07 7.27 6.55
N LYS A 76 -3.36 7.26 5.24
CA LYS A 76 -4.60 7.79 4.70
C LYS A 76 -5.82 6.98 5.15
N SER A 77 -5.73 5.66 5.24
CA SER A 77 -6.86 4.81 5.71
C SER A 77 -7.32 5.18 7.13
N GLY A 78 -6.39 5.62 7.97
CA GLY A 78 -6.66 6.03 9.36
C GLY A 78 -7.33 7.40 9.51
N GLU A 79 -7.30 8.25 8.48
CA GLU A 79 -7.80 9.63 8.52
C GLU A 79 -9.16 9.81 7.81
N THR A 80 -9.60 8.83 7.02
CA THR A 80 -10.65 9.05 6.01
C THR A 80 -12.04 8.52 6.37
N SER A 81 -13.06 9.16 5.78
CA SER A 81 -14.44 8.65 5.72
C SER A 81 -14.55 7.38 4.87
N GLY A 82 -15.67 6.64 5.01
CA GLY A 82 -15.87 5.34 4.37
C GLY A 82 -15.55 5.32 2.88
N PHE A 83 -16.06 6.27 2.09
CA PHE A 83 -15.85 6.30 0.64
C PHE A 83 -14.38 6.38 0.20
N ILE A 84 -13.57 7.21 0.86
CA ILE A 84 -12.13 7.29 0.52
C ILE A 84 -11.39 6.08 1.07
N ARG A 85 -11.81 5.57 2.23
CA ARG A 85 -11.26 4.34 2.81
C ARG A 85 -11.42 3.16 1.85
N ASP A 86 -12.59 3.00 1.24
CA ASP A 86 -12.85 1.95 0.24
C ASP A 86 -11.89 2.05 -0.95
N GLU A 87 -11.58 3.27 -1.41
CA GLU A 87 -10.61 3.48 -2.49
C GLU A 87 -9.17 3.19 -2.05
N VAL A 88 -8.80 3.51 -0.81
CA VAL A 88 -7.51 3.14 -0.22
C VAL A 88 -7.39 1.63 -0.09
N GLU A 89 -8.43 0.94 0.37
CA GLU A 89 -8.45 -0.51 0.49
C GLU A 89 -8.32 -1.19 -0.88
N LYS A 90 -9.03 -0.71 -1.91
CA LYS A 90 -8.83 -1.18 -3.30
C LYS A 90 -7.40 -0.96 -3.77
N CYS A 91 -6.80 0.17 -3.43
CA CYS A 91 -5.41 0.47 -3.79
C CYS A 91 -4.43 -0.48 -3.08
N LEU A 92 -4.61 -0.71 -1.78
CA LEU A 92 -3.82 -1.66 -1.00
C LEU A 92 -3.99 -3.10 -1.52
N LEU A 93 -5.20 -3.50 -1.94
CA LEU A 93 -5.45 -4.79 -2.59
C LEU A 93 -4.68 -4.91 -3.91
N ALA A 94 -4.71 -3.86 -4.75
CA ALA A 94 -3.95 -3.82 -5.99
C ALA A 94 -2.44 -3.89 -5.73
N MET A 95 -1.94 -3.17 -4.71
CA MET A 95 -0.56 -3.23 -4.27
C MET A 95 -0.17 -4.67 -3.92
N ILE A 96 -0.87 -5.31 -2.97
CA ILE A 96 -0.52 -6.66 -2.50
C ILE A 96 -0.74 -7.74 -3.55
N SER A 97 -1.46 -7.47 -4.64
CA SER A 97 -1.72 -8.43 -5.73
C SER A 97 -0.68 -8.36 -6.85
N ASN A 98 -0.10 -7.19 -7.12
CA ASN A 98 0.74 -6.97 -8.30
C ASN A 98 2.24 -6.85 -8.00
N VAL A 99 2.60 -6.50 -6.78
CA VAL A 99 4.01 -6.37 -6.35
C VAL A 99 4.54 -7.69 -5.77
N THR A 100 5.85 -7.75 -5.51
CA THR A 100 6.46 -8.91 -4.87
C THR A 100 5.91 -9.10 -3.45
N ALA A 101 5.33 -10.27 -3.16
CA ALA A 101 4.61 -10.52 -1.90
C ALA A 101 5.48 -10.31 -0.64
N THR A 102 6.76 -10.69 -0.69
CA THR A 102 7.70 -10.47 0.42
C THR A 102 8.01 -9.00 0.62
N ARG A 103 8.12 -8.20 -0.45
CA ARG A 103 8.28 -6.74 -0.36
C ARG A 103 7.04 -6.08 0.23
N ALA A 104 5.85 -6.52 -0.18
CA ALA A 104 4.58 -6.03 0.39
C ALA A 104 4.47 -6.35 1.88
N LEU A 105 4.84 -7.56 2.29
CA LEU A 105 4.90 -7.97 3.69
C LEU A 105 5.77 -7.01 4.52
N LEU A 106 7.00 -6.75 4.06
CA LEU A 106 7.93 -5.84 4.74
C LEU A 106 7.37 -4.42 4.82
N ALA A 107 6.81 -3.90 3.72
CA ALA A 107 6.28 -2.54 3.67
C ALA A 107 5.02 -2.34 4.54
N VAL A 108 4.17 -3.36 4.67
CA VAL A 108 2.97 -3.31 5.53
C VAL A 108 3.37 -3.44 7.00
N THR A 109 4.25 -4.38 7.34
CA THR A 109 4.70 -4.60 8.72
C THR A 109 5.50 -3.41 9.26
N SER A 110 6.43 -2.85 8.47
CA SER A 110 7.26 -1.69 8.89
C SER A 110 6.42 -0.46 9.20
N THR A 111 5.34 -0.25 8.44
CA THR A 111 4.47 0.93 8.59
C THR A 111 3.39 0.71 9.63
N GLY A 112 2.82 -0.49 9.69
CA GLY A 112 1.56 -0.78 10.37
C GLY A 112 1.69 -1.22 11.83
N CYS A 113 2.59 -2.14 12.14
CA CYS A 113 2.58 -2.86 13.43
C CYS A 113 2.73 -1.93 14.65
N GLY A 114 3.60 -0.92 14.56
CA GLY A 114 3.87 0.02 15.66
C GLY A 114 3.07 1.32 15.64
N HIS A 115 2.06 1.45 14.76
CA HIS A 115 1.41 2.75 14.55
C HIS A 115 0.51 3.16 15.74
N ARG A 116 0.53 4.43 16.15
CA ARG A 116 -0.28 4.92 17.30
C ARG A 116 -1.79 4.86 17.04
N ASN A 117 -2.22 5.08 15.80
CA ASN A 117 -3.62 5.02 15.39
C ASN A 117 -4.11 3.56 15.21
N VAL A 118 -5.13 3.17 15.97
CA VAL A 118 -5.74 1.82 15.96
C VAL A 118 -6.29 1.45 14.58
N ALA A 119 -6.89 2.40 13.86
CA ALA A 119 -7.47 2.13 12.52
C ALA A 119 -6.39 1.75 11.50
N ILE A 120 -5.19 2.32 11.64
CA ILE A 120 -4.04 2.00 10.79
C ILE A 120 -3.52 0.60 11.11
N ARG A 121 -3.42 0.26 12.41
CA ARG A 121 -3.03 -1.09 12.84
C ARG A 121 -4.03 -2.15 12.38
N LYS A 122 -5.35 -1.89 12.50
CA LYS A 122 -6.41 -2.74 11.96
C LYS A 122 -6.24 -2.97 10.46
N THR A 123 -6.08 -1.88 9.69
CA THR A 123 -5.89 -1.97 8.24
C THR A 123 -4.65 -2.81 7.91
N ALA A 124 -3.53 -2.54 8.58
CA ALA A 124 -2.30 -3.31 8.38
C ALA A 124 -2.47 -4.80 8.72
N ALA A 125 -3.15 -5.14 9.82
CA ALA A 125 -3.45 -6.52 10.20
C ALA A 125 -4.31 -7.23 9.15
N GLN A 126 -5.36 -6.56 8.64
CA GLN A 126 -6.21 -7.09 7.56
C GLN A 126 -5.39 -7.42 6.31
N PHE A 127 -4.57 -6.48 5.82
CA PHE A 127 -3.75 -6.71 4.64
C PHE A 127 -2.59 -7.69 4.87
N LEU A 128 -2.08 -7.78 6.11
CA LEU A 128 -1.12 -8.79 6.50
C LEU A 128 -1.71 -10.20 6.40
N SER A 129 -2.97 -10.39 6.84
CA SER A 129 -3.67 -11.67 6.73
C SER A 129 -3.81 -12.11 5.27
N ILE A 130 -4.27 -11.21 4.39
CA ILE A 130 -4.42 -11.50 2.95
C ILE A 130 -3.06 -11.82 2.31
N LEU A 131 -2.00 -11.10 2.69
CA LEU A 131 -0.64 -11.39 2.23
C LEU A 131 -0.13 -12.74 2.72
N ALA A 132 -0.42 -13.10 3.97
CA ALA A 132 -0.03 -14.38 4.55
C ALA A 132 -0.69 -15.55 3.79
N GLU A 133 -1.99 -15.44 3.49
CA GLU A 133 -2.71 -16.40 2.65
C GLU A 133 -2.08 -16.51 1.25
N ARG A 134 -1.74 -15.38 0.63
CA ARG A 134 -1.10 -15.34 -0.70
C ARG A 134 0.29 -15.99 -0.73
N ILE A 135 1.10 -15.77 0.32
CA ILE A 135 2.46 -16.33 0.41
C ILE A 135 2.40 -17.84 0.70
N GLY A 136 1.42 -18.26 1.50
CA GLY A 136 1.20 -19.65 1.90
C GLY A 136 2.06 -20.07 3.10
N ALA A 137 1.47 -20.91 3.96
CA ALA A 137 2.06 -21.34 5.24
C ALA A 137 3.47 -21.94 5.08
N ASN A 138 3.70 -22.74 4.04
CA ASN A 138 5.01 -23.39 3.81
C ASN A 138 6.13 -22.37 3.62
N ARG A 139 5.87 -21.25 2.93
CA ARG A 139 6.88 -20.20 2.72
C ARG A 139 7.04 -19.33 3.96
N LEU A 140 5.94 -19.00 4.64
CA LEU A 140 5.98 -18.23 5.88
C LEU A 140 6.77 -18.96 6.98
N MET A 141 6.66 -20.29 7.03
CA MET A 141 7.31 -21.16 8.02
C MET A 141 8.62 -21.78 7.53
N SER A 142 9.12 -21.36 6.37
CA SER A 142 10.34 -21.93 5.77
C SER A 142 11.63 -21.58 6.51
N GLY A 143 11.58 -20.68 7.50
CA GLY A 143 12.77 -20.14 8.16
C GLY A 143 13.55 -19.14 7.30
N ALA A 144 12.95 -18.65 6.21
CA ALA A 144 13.54 -17.62 5.38
C ALA A 144 13.56 -16.29 6.17
N LYS A 145 14.78 -15.79 6.45
CA LYS A 145 15.01 -14.59 7.27
C LYS A 145 14.08 -13.43 6.92
N ASP A 146 13.98 -13.07 5.64
CA ASP A 146 13.22 -11.88 5.23
C ASP A 146 11.69 -12.00 5.38
N VAL A 147 11.17 -13.23 5.56
CA VAL A 147 9.72 -13.49 5.64
C VAL A 147 9.35 -13.91 7.05
N THR A 148 9.99 -14.97 7.57
CA THR A 148 9.67 -15.56 8.87
C THR A 148 10.00 -14.59 10.01
N ASP A 149 11.12 -13.84 9.93
CA ASP A 149 11.55 -12.92 10.99
C ASP A 149 10.66 -11.68 11.09
N HIS A 150 9.87 -11.38 10.05
CA HIS A 150 8.96 -10.24 10.03
C HIS A 150 7.50 -10.63 10.28
N ILE A 151 7.03 -11.74 9.71
CA ILE A 151 5.62 -12.14 9.86
C ILE A 151 5.30 -12.59 11.28
N LEU A 152 6.18 -13.36 11.94
CA LEU A 152 5.88 -13.92 13.26
C LEU A 152 5.79 -12.82 14.34
N PRO A 153 6.75 -11.87 14.45
CA PRO A 153 6.61 -10.77 15.41
C PRO A 153 5.42 -9.86 15.09
N ALA A 154 5.17 -9.58 13.81
CA ALA A 154 4.02 -8.77 13.39
C ALA A 154 2.69 -9.42 13.78
N ALA A 155 2.53 -10.72 13.52
CA ALA A 155 1.34 -11.47 13.87
C ALA A 155 1.14 -11.54 15.40
N ALA A 156 2.21 -11.80 16.16
CA ALA A 156 2.15 -11.79 17.63
C ALA A 156 1.76 -10.41 18.18
N GLN A 157 2.28 -9.34 17.58
CA GLN A 157 1.94 -7.97 17.97
C GLN A 157 0.47 -7.64 17.68
N PHE A 158 -0.05 -8.00 16.50
CA PHE A 158 -1.47 -7.78 16.20
C PHE A 158 -2.40 -8.65 17.06
N ALA A 159 -2.05 -9.90 17.32
CA ALA A 159 -2.84 -10.79 18.19
C ALA A 159 -2.94 -10.28 19.64
N THR A 160 -1.96 -9.49 20.09
CA THR A 160 -1.92 -8.87 21.42
C THR A 160 -2.33 -7.40 21.41
N ASP A 161 -2.87 -6.88 20.30
CA ASP A 161 -3.23 -5.47 20.15
C ASP A 161 -4.33 -5.04 21.13
N GLY A 162 -4.30 -3.78 21.58
CA GLY A 162 -5.36 -3.23 22.41
C GLY A 162 -6.73 -3.15 21.69
N GLY A 163 -6.74 -3.00 20.37
CA GLY A 163 -7.96 -2.92 19.56
C GLY A 163 -8.54 -4.30 19.26
N SER A 164 -9.81 -4.53 19.61
CA SER A 164 -10.49 -5.82 19.39
C SER A 164 -10.69 -6.19 17.92
N GLU A 165 -10.73 -5.21 17.02
CA GLU A 165 -10.81 -5.47 15.57
C GLU A 165 -9.45 -5.76 14.94
N THR A 166 -8.36 -5.43 15.61
CA THR A 166 -6.98 -5.68 15.14
C THR A 166 -6.50 -7.07 15.59
N ARG A 167 -6.92 -7.50 16.78
CA ARG A 167 -6.71 -8.86 17.29
C ARG A 167 -7.50 -9.89 16.50
#